data_AF-I5C9G8-F1
#
_entry.id   AF-I5C9G8-F1
#
_cell.length_a   1.000
_cell.length_b   1.000
_cell.length_c   1.000
_cell.angle_alpha   90.00
_cell.angle_beta   90.00
_cell.angle_gamma   90.00
#
_symmetry.space_group_name_H-M   'P 1'
#
loop_
_entity.id
_entity.type
_entity.pdbx_description
1 polymer ?
#
loop_
_entity_poly.entity_id
_entity_poly.type
_entity_poly.pdbx_seq_one_letter_code
_entity_poly.pdbx_strand_id
1 'polypeptide(L)'
;MARPPASTGDGLYFTRVKVSSVPQAAEVGEQATEEIVTRLSFRFDQVIPVFYKRGNPEIQLTVENEAVELDVEARRLKLRQSFQVEGPAPFLGSMKVQLRDASDALLHEFASTQALYFSGTRNVSISLPETLSLSRSARYRVVVQLESQRSDMERRNIVQLAQPLVLEDQVQLR
;
A
#
# COMPACT_ATOMS: atom_id res chain seq x y z
N MET A 1 22.25 7.40 -18.26
CA MET A 1 21.78 6.45 -17.22
C MET A 1 22.85 6.35 -16.14
N ALA A 2 22.48 6.44 -14.86
CA ALA A 2 23.41 6.25 -13.76
C ALA A 2 23.85 4.77 -13.70
N ARG A 3 25.16 4.52 -13.65
CA ARG A 3 25.72 3.17 -13.46
C ARG A 3 26.10 3.03 -11.98
N PRO A 4 25.58 2.01 -11.26
CA PRO A 4 25.99 1.78 -9.89
C PRO A 4 27.49 1.41 -9.82
N PRO A 5 28.20 1.76 -8.74
CA PRO A 5 29.60 1.40 -8.56
C PRO A 5 29.84 -0.12 -8.71
N ALA A 6 31.03 -0.50 -9.21
CA ALA A 6 31.37 -1.91 -9.36
C ALA A 6 31.31 -2.68 -8.02
N SER A 7 31.62 -1.98 -6.92
CA SER A 7 31.59 -2.47 -5.54
C SER A 7 30.19 -2.64 -4.93
N THR A 8 29.12 -2.29 -5.64
CA THR A 8 27.76 -2.54 -5.15
C THR A 8 27.51 -4.03 -4.96
N GLY A 9 27.03 -4.45 -3.79
CA GLY A 9 26.70 -5.86 -3.54
C GLY A 9 25.46 -6.33 -4.31
N ASP A 10 25.09 -7.58 -4.09
CA ASP A 10 23.78 -8.09 -4.53
C ASP A 10 22.66 -7.43 -3.72
N GLY A 11 21.56 -7.09 -4.38
CA GLY A 11 20.49 -6.32 -3.75
C GLY A 11 19.49 -5.73 -4.72
N LEU A 12 18.38 -5.23 -4.16
CA LEU A 12 17.42 -4.40 -4.87
C LEU A 12 17.55 -2.96 -4.38
N TYR A 13 18.19 -2.14 -5.20
CA TYR A 13 18.41 -0.73 -4.94
C TYR A 13 17.28 0.10 -5.54
N PHE A 14 16.94 1.23 -4.93
CA PHE A 14 15.90 2.09 -5.45
C PHE A 14 16.23 3.56 -5.31
N THR A 15 15.65 4.34 -6.21
CA THR A 15 15.59 5.80 -6.13
C THR A 15 14.21 6.27 -6.58
N ARG A 16 13.95 7.57 -6.51
CA ARG A 16 12.71 8.18 -7.01
C ARG A 16 13.03 9.25 -8.02
N VAL A 17 12.37 9.20 -9.16
CA VAL A 17 12.40 10.26 -10.18
C VAL A 17 11.18 11.13 -9.95
N LYS A 18 11.40 12.43 -9.73
CA LYS A 18 10.34 13.43 -9.62
C LYS A 18 10.25 14.22 -10.92
N VAL A 19 9.09 14.17 -11.57
CA VAL A 19 8.75 15.00 -12.72
C VAL A 19 7.78 16.07 -12.24
N SER A 20 8.11 17.34 -12.42
CA SER A 20 7.29 18.47 -11.96
C SER A 20 6.83 19.29 -13.17
N SER A 21 5.55 19.67 -13.22
CA SER A 21 5.06 20.62 -14.21
C SER A 21 5.55 22.03 -13.86
N VAL A 22 5.96 22.80 -14.88
CA VAL A 22 6.18 24.24 -14.73
C VAL A 22 4.88 24.95 -15.10
N PRO A 23 4.30 25.79 -14.23
CA PRO A 23 3.12 26.56 -14.59
C PRO A 23 3.49 27.51 -15.73
N GLN A 24 2.73 27.46 -16.84
CA GLN A 24 2.82 28.47 -17.88
C GLN A 24 1.86 29.59 -17.49
N ALA A 25 2.37 30.81 -17.30
CA ALA A 25 1.50 31.98 -17.11
C ALA A 25 0.73 32.24 -18.40
N ALA A 26 -0.57 32.54 -18.29
CA ALA A 26 -1.36 33.06 -19.42
C ALA A 26 -0.96 34.52 -19.71
N GLU A 27 -0.90 34.87 -20.99
CA GLU A 27 -0.66 36.24 -21.46
C GLU A 27 -1.78 37.17 -20.96
N VAL A 28 -1.40 38.36 -20.50
CA VAL A 28 -2.32 39.36 -19.95
C VAL A 28 -3.07 40.02 -21.11
N GLY A 29 -4.28 39.52 -21.41
CA GLY A 29 -5.22 40.15 -22.33
C GLY A 29 -6.19 41.08 -21.59
N GLU A 30 -5.98 42.38 -21.77
CA GLU A 30 -6.79 43.58 -21.51
C GLU A 30 -7.73 43.66 -20.28
N GLN A 31 -7.57 44.78 -19.56
CA GLN A 31 -8.32 45.17 -18.37
C GLN A 31 -9.82 45.29 -18.66
N ALA A 32 -10.62 44.38 -18.10
CA ALA A 32 -12.03 44.64 -17.84
C ALA A 32 -12.18 45.18 -16.41
N THR A 33 -12.57 46.44 -16.32
CA THR A 33 -12.88 47.14 -15.08
C THR A 33 -14.15 46.54 -14.47
N GLU A 34 -14.08 46.11 -13.20
CA GLU A 34 -15.19 45.63 -12.34
C GLU A 34 -15.56 44.12 -12.32
N GLU A 35 -14.58 43.21 -12.19
CA GLU A 35 -14.87 41.83 -11.74
C GLU A 35 -13.87 41.32 -10.68
N ILE A 36 -14.34 40.53 -9.71
CA ILE A 36 -13.48 39.77 -8.79
C ILE A 36 -12.96 38.56 -9.56
N VAL A 37 -11.70 38.60 -9.97
CA VAL A 37 -11.05 37.50 -10.68
C VAL A 37 -10.29 36.60 -9.68
N THR A 38 -10.64 35.31 -9.63
CA THR A 38 -9.83 34.30 -8.91
C THR A 38 -8.86 33.64 -9.88
N ARG A 39 -7.57 33.67 -9.56
CA ARG A 39 -6.54 32.98 -10.35
C ARG A 39 -6.04 31.75 -9.61
N LEU A 40 -6.24 30.57 -10.20
CA LEU A 40 -5.68 29.32 -9.70
C LEU A 40 -4.43 28.96 -10.49
N SER A 41 -3.34 28.62 -9.79
CA SER A 41 -2.12 28.08 -10.39
C SER A 41 -1.91 26.67 -9.87
N PHE A 42 -1.86 25.71 -10.78
CA PHE A 42 -1.65 24.30 -10.44
C PHE A 42 -0.21 23.89 -10.74
N ARG A 43 0.36 23.09 -9.83
CA ARG A 43 1.63 22.40 -10.04
C ARG A 43 1.40 20.91 -9.79
N PHE A 44 1.75 20.10 -10.78
CA PHE A 44 1.66 18.65 -10.72
C PHE A 44 3.06 18.08 -10.51
N ASP A 45 3.22 17.26 -9.48
CA ASP A 45 4.44 16.53 -9.18
C ASP A 45 4.16 15.02 -9.29
N GLN A 46 4.80 14.34 -10.23
CA GLN A 46 4.75 12.88 -10.35
C GLN A 46 6.04 12.29 -9.78
N VAL A 47 5.93 11.35 -8.85
CA VAL A 47 7.07 10.68 -8.21
C VAL A 47 7.05 9.19 -8.56
N ILE A 48 8.04 8.73 -9.33
CA ILE A 48 8.13 7.37 -9.87
C ILE A 48 9.29 6.64 -9.19
N PRO A 49 9.07 5.49 -8.53
CA PRO A 49 10.16 4.67 -8.02
C PRO A 49 10.90 3.98 -9.16
N VAL A 50 12.23 3.97 -9.10
CA VAL A 50 13.10 3.26 -10.05
C VAL A 50 13.89 2.22 -9.27
N PHE A 51 13.81 0.97 -9.71
CA PHE A 51 14.45 -0.16 -9.06
C PHE A 51 15.59 -0.70 -9.92
N TYR A 52 16.71 -1.05 -9.27
CA TYR A 52 17.85 -1.72 -9.87
C TYR A 52 18.13 -3.00 -9.09
N LYS A 53 17.88 -4.15 -9.72
CA LYS A 53 18.16 -5.47 -9.17
C LYS A 53 19.55 -5.92 -9.61
N ARG A 54 20.42 -6.24 -8.66
CA ARG A 54 21.73 -6.86 -8.90
C ARG A 54 21.79 -8.24 -8.24
N GLY A 55 22.22 -9.23 -9.01
CA GLY A 55 22.28 -10.63 -8.56
C GLY A 55 20.89 -11.23 -8.33
N ASN A 56 20.80 -12.12 -7.35
CA ASN A 56 19.55 -12.78 -6.96
C ASN A 56 19.19 -12.46 -5.50
N PRO A 57 18.84 -11.20 -5.19
CA PRO A 57 18.52 -10.81 -3.84
C PRO A 57 17.27 -11.53 -3.37
N GLU A 58 17.30 -11.95 -2.11
CA GLU A 58 16.17 -12.55 -1.41
C GLU A 58 15.50 -11.52 -0.52
N ILE A 59 14.25 -11.80 -0.18
CA ILE A 59 13.50 -11.03 0.79
C ILE A 59 13.13 -11.92 1.96
N GLN A 60 13.37 -11.41 3.17
CA GLN A 60 12.88 -11.99 4.40
C GLN A 60 11.90 -10.99 5.01
N LEU A 61 10.64 -11.39 5.12
CA LEU A 61 9.56 -10.57 5.64
C LEU A 61 8.84 -11.34 6.73
N THR A 62 8.80 -10.76 7.91
CA THR A 62 7.94 -11.21 9.01
C THR A 62 6.87 -10.16 9.22
N VAL A 63 5.62 -10.58 9.44
CA VAL A 63 4.49 -9.68 9.72
C VAL A 63 3.68 -10.28 10.84
N GLU A 64 3.21 -9.46 11.78
CA GLU A 64 2.32 -9.87 12.85
C GLU A 64 1.16 -8.87 12.96
N ASN A 65 -0.02 -9.37 13.30
CA ASN A 65 -1.17 -8.52 13.60
C ASN A 65 -1.10 -8.15 15.09
N GLU A 66 -0.69 -6.92 15.39
CA GLU A 66 -0.67 -6.40 16.76
C GLU A 66 -2.09 -6.14 17.30
N ALA A 67 -2.99 -5.68 16.42
CA ALA A 67 -4.39 -5.46 16.76
C ALA A 67 -5.30 -5.54 15.53
N VAL A 68 -6.45 -6.18 15.70
CA VAL A 68 -7.52 -6.25 14.70
C VAL A 68 -8.82 -5.86 15.39
N GLU A 69 -9.45 -4.78 14.91
CA GLU A 69 -10.66 -4.23 15.53
C GLU A 69 -11.73 -3.97 14.48
N LEU A 70 -12.95 -4.43 14.76
CA LEU A 70 -14.12 -4.19 13.93
C LEU A 70 -15.01 -3.13 14.59
N ASP A 71 -15.00 -1.93 14.02
CA ASP A 71 -15.73 -0.75 14.50
C ASP A 71 -17.04 -0.62 13.70
N VAL A 72 -18.16 -0.95 14.35
CA VAL A 72 -19.48 -1.00 13.71
C VAL A 72 -20.01 0.39 13.43
N GLU A 73 -19.84 1.28 14.39
CA GLU A 73 -20.39 2.64 14.35
C GLU A 73 -19.67 3.46 13.28
N ALA A 74 -18.34 3.34 13.21
CA ALA A 74 -17.56 3.97 12.16
C ALA A 74 -17.52 3.17 10.84
N ARG A 75 -18.13 1.97 10.81
CA ARG A 75 -18.12 1.01 9.69
C ARG A 75 -16.72 0.75 9.15
N ARG A 76 -15.78 0.40 10.04
CA ARG A 76 -14.36 0.21 9.69
C ARG A 76 -13.77 -1.05 10.29
N LEU A 77 -12.97 -1.75 9.50
CA LEU A 77 -12.01 -2.72 9.99
C LEU A 77 -10.66 -2.01 10.16
N LYS A 78 -10.15 -1.99 11.39
CA LYS A 78 -8.84 -1.42 11.74
C LYS A 78 -7.85 -2.55 11.96
N LEU A 79 -6.71 -2.48 11.29
CA LEU A 79 -5.59 -3.39 11.45
C LEU A 79 -4.36 -2.60 11.88
N ARG A 80 -3.68 -3.05 12.92
CA ARG A 80 -2.32 -2.62 13.27
C ARG A 80 -1.39 -3.80 13.08
N GLN A 81 -0.41 -3.64 12.21
CA GLN A 81 0.53 -4.70 11.86
C GLN A 81 1.95 -4.24 12.09
N SER A 82 2.74 -5.03 12.83
CA SER A 82 4.19 -4.92 12.82
C SER A 82 4.73 -5.71 11.64
N PHE A 83 5.84 -5.25 11.09
CA PHE A 83 6.56 -5.99 10.06
C PHE A 83 8.07 -5.75 10.17
N GLN A 84 8.82 -6.79 9.89
CA GLN A 84 10.28 -6.77 9.82
C GLN A 84 10.73 -7.13 8.41
N VAL A 85 11.53 -6.25 7.81
CA VAL A 85 12.12 -6.46 6.49
C VAL A 85 13.61 -6.71 6.69
N GLU A 86 14.04 -7.93 6.37
CA GLU A 86 15.42 -8.38 6.47
C GLU A 86 15.96 -8.79 5.10
N GLY A 87 17.28 -8.70 4.95
CA GLY A 87 17.96 -9.02 3.70
C GLY A 87 18.07 -7.84 2.72
N PRO A 88 18.61 -8.11 1.51
CA PRO A 88 19.05 -7.06 0.59
C PRO A 88 17.94 -6.56 -0.37
N ALA A 89 16.67 -6.91 -0.15
CA ALA A 89 15.55 -6.44 -0.96
C ALA A 89 14.31 -6.05 -0.12
N PRO A 90 13.63 -4.93 -0.46
CA PRO A 90 12.35 -4.56 0.13
C PRO A 90 11.22 -5.48 -0.34
N PHE A 91 10.13 -5.53 0.44
CA PHE A 91 8.87 -6.13 -0.02
C PHE A 91 8.15 -5.21 -0.98
N LEU A 92 7.90 -5.68 -2.19
CA LEU A 92 7.03 -5.02 -3.17
C LEU A 92 5.95 -6.03 -3.55
N GLY A 93 4.71 -5.72 -3.23
CA GLY A 93 3.64 -6.70 -3.38
C GLY A 93 2.24 -6.13 -3.16
N SER A 94 1.30 -7.02 -2.90
CA SER A 94 -0.07 -6.71 -2.54
C SER A 94 -0.36 -7.25 -1.14
N MET A 95 -1.23 -6.53 -0.44
CA MET A 95 -1.91 -7.01 0.75
C MET A 95 -3.38 -7.13 0.44
N LYS A 96 -3.91 -8.32 0.69
CA LYS A 96 -5.32 -8.67 0.55
C LYS A 96 -5.89 -8.93 1.94
N VAL A 97 -6.99 -8.27 2.28
CA VAL A 97 -7.70 -8.43 3.55
C VAL A 97 -9.08 -8.95 3.24
N GLN A 98 -9.45 -10.05 3.86
CA GLN A 98 -10.77 -10.67 3.75
C GLN A 98 -11.46 -10.67 5.11
N LEU A 99 -12.68 -10.16 5.16
CA LEU A 99 -13.58 -10.31 6.29
C LEU A 99 -14.56 -11.45 5.98
N ARG A 100 -14.59 -12.45 6.84
CA ARG A 100 -15.44 -13.64 6.70
C ARG A 100 -16.33 -13.82 7.92
N ASP A 101 -17.49 -14.44 7.72
CA ASP A 101 -18.38 -14.81 8.82
C ASP A 101 -18.00 -16.18 9.44
N ALA A 102 -18.80 -16.63 10.41
CA ALA A 102 -18.59 -17.90 11.09
C ALA A 102 -18.77 -19.14 10.19
N SER A 103 -19.44 -19.00 9.04
CA SER A 103 -19.59 -20.06 8.03
C SER A 103 -18.46 -20.02 6.98
N ASP A 104 -17.46 -19.17 7.19
CA ASP A 104 -16.36 -18.88 6.26
C ASP A 104 -16.78 -18.16 4.98
N ALA A 105 -18.02 -17.64 4.91
CA ALA A 105 -18.49 -16.88 3.78
C ALA A 105 -17.78 -15.52 3.72
N LEU A 106 -17.32 -15.14 2.52
CA LEU A 106 -16.67 -13.85 2.29
C LEU A 106 -17.70 -12.73 2.36
N LEU A 107 -17.56 -11.86 3.37
CA LEU A 107 -18.41 -10.70 3.56
C LEU A 107 -17.85 -9.47 2.85
N HIS A 108 -16.54 -9.27 2.93
CA HIS A 108 -15.86 -8.14 2.31
C HIS A 108 -14.41 -8.44 1.99
N GLU A 109 -13.88 -7.79 0.95
CA GLU A 109 -12.51 -7.94 0.50
C GLU A 109 -11.92 -6.57 0.14
N PHE A 110 -10.70 -6.33 0.60
CA PHE A 110 -9.92 -5.15 0.28
C PHE A 110 -8.53 -5.56 -0.19
N ALA A 111 -8.03 -4.92 -1.25
CA ALA A 111 -6.68 -5.13 -1.74
C ALA A 111 -5.96 -3.79 -1.87
N SER A 112 -4.67 -3.77 -1.53
CA SER A 112 -3.81 -2.61 -1.72
C SER A 112 -2.38 -3.01 -2.05
N THR A 113 -1.73 -2.19 -2.87
CA THR A 113 -0.32 -2.33 -3.17
C THR A 113 0.53 -1.89 -1.98
N GLN A 114 1.50 -2.72 -1.60
CA GLN A 114 2.43 -2.47 -0.51
C GLN A 114 3.86 -2.37 -1.01
N ALA A 115 4.60 -1.44 -0.40
CA ALA A 115 6.05 -1.32 -0.53
C ALA A 115 6.64 -1.14 0.87
N LEU A 116 7.25 -2.19 1.42
CA LEU A 116 7.85 -2.20 2.75
C LEU A 116 9.37 -2.19 2.59
N TYR A 117 9.98 -1.02 2.80
CA TYR A 117 11.42 -0.81 2.64
C TYR A 117 12.21 -1.02 3.92
N PHE A 118 11.57 -0.74 5.05
CA PHE A 118 12.18 -0.77 6.38
C PHE A 118 11.16 -1.36 7.34
N SER A 119 11.62 -2.05 8.38
CA SER A 119 10.77 -2.54 9.46
C SER A 119 9.98 -1.42 10.14
N GLY A 120 8.80 -1.73 10.63
CA GLY A 120 7.96 -0.76 11.33
C GLY A 120 6.56 -1.28 11.64
N THR A 121 5.68 -0.36 12.00
CA THR A 121 4.26 -0.65 12.26
C THR A 121 3.39 0.14 11.30
N ARG A 122 2.33 -0.48 10.79
CA ARG A 122 1.35 0.16 9.90
C ARG A 122 -0.05 0.01 10.42
N ASN A 123 -0.78 1.12 10.42
CA ASN A 123 -2.22 1.12 10.65
C ASN A 123 -2.93 1.13 9.29
N VAL A 124 -3.88 0.21 9.12
CA VAL A 124 -4.74 0.11 7.93
C VAL A 124 -6.17 0.26 8.41
N SER A 125 -6.92 1.15 7.76
CA SER A 125 -8.35 1.36 8.03
C SER A 125 -9.13 1.08 6.76
N ILE A 126 -9.98 0.07 6.79
CA ILE A 126 -10.78 -0.38 5.65
C ILE A 126 -12.23 0.00 5.92
N SER A 127 -12.81 0.83 5.06
CA SER A 127 -14.23 1.17 5.12
C SER A 127 -15.07 -0.02 4.68
N LEU A 128 -16.13 -0.32 5.42
CA LEU A 128 -17.05 -1.41 5.14
C LEU A 128 -18.31 -0.89 4.45
N PRO A 129 -18.81 -1.57 3.41
CA PRO A 129 -19.95 -1.10 2.61
C PRO A 129 -21.22 -1.07 3.46
N GLU A 130 -22.14 -0.14 3.16
CA GLU A 130 -23.38 0.08 3.93
C GLU A 130 -24.31 -1.13 3.98
N THR A 131 -24.30 -1.92 2.91
CA THR A 131 -25.08 -3.14 2.73
C THR A 131 -24.64 -4.31 3.62
N LEU A 132 -23.44 -4.23 4.20
CA LEU A 132 -22.92 -5.24 5.11
C LEU A 132 -23.70 -5.22 6.42
N SER A 133 -24.38 -6.32 6.74
CA SER A 133 -25.08 -6.49 8.02
C SER A 133 -24.17 -7.22 9.01
N LEU A 134 -23.75 -6.51 10.06
CA LEU A 134 -22.91 -7.06 11.12
C LEU A 134 -23.73 -7.22 12.41
N SER A 135 -23.85 -8.45 12.91
CA SER A 135 -24.49 -8.74 14.20
C SER A 135 -23.49 -8.74 15.35
N ARG A 136 -23.76 -7.97 16.43
CA ARG A 136 -22.93 -7.88 17.65
C ARG A 136 -22.63 -9.21 18.34
N SER A 137 -23.46 -10.23 18.12
CA SER A 137 -23.29 -11.57 18.68
C SER A 137 -22.47 -12.52 17.79
N ALA A 138 -22.13 -12.10 16.56
CA ALA A 138 -21.40 -12.95 15.62
C ALA A 138 -19.88 -12.79 15.76
N ARG A 139 -19.19 -13.89 15.49
CA ARG A 139 -17.73 -13.93 15.33
C ARG A 139 -17.38 -13.82 13.86
N TYR A 140 -16.35 -13.04 13.57
CA TYR A 140 -15.82 -12.86 12.23
C TYR A 140 -14.37 -13.30 12.19
N ARG A 141 -13.92 -13.74 11.02
CA ARG A 141 -12.51 -14.02 10.75
C ARG A 141 -11.97 -12.96 9.81
N VAL A 142 -10.80 -12.43 10.15
CA VAL A 142 -10.03 -11.55 9.28
C VAL A 142 -8.84 -12.34 8.78
N VAL A 143 -8.72 -12.47 7.46
CA VAL A 143 -7.58 -13.11 6.80
C VAL A 143 -6.79 -12.04 6.06
N VAL A 144 -5.53 -11.87 6.42
CA VAL A 144 -4.60 -10.96 5.74
C VAL A 144 -3.58 -11.78 4.98
N GLN A 145 -3.51 -11.59 3.67
CA GLN A 145 -2.53 -12.23 2.79
C GLN A 145 -1.59 -11.19 2.19
N LEU A 146 -0.29 -11.42 2.29
CA LEU A 146 0.74 -10.66 1.57
C LEU A 146 1.41 -11.54 0.52
N GLU A 147 1.56 -11.00 -0.68
CA GLU A 147 2.13 -11.71 -1.83
C GLU A 147 3.00 -10.79 -2.68
N SER A 148 4.08 -11.33 -3.25
CA SER A 148 5.00 -10.59 -4.15
C SER A 148 4.41 -10.40 -5.56
N GLN A 149 3.22 -9.80 -5.62
CA GLN A 149 2.49 -9.52 -6.84
C GLN A 149 2.04 -8.06 -6.87
N ARG A 150 2.14 -7.45 -8.04
CA ARG A 150 1.56 -6.13 -8.31
C ARG A 150 0.98 -6.11 -9.71
N SER A 151 -0.13 -5.41 -9.89
CA SER A 151 -0.75 -5.25 -11.22
C SER A 151 0.05 -4.31 -12.13
N ASP A 152 0.87 -3.42 -11.55
CA ASP A 152 1.65 -2.40 -12.26
C ASP A 152 3.12 -2.79 -12.50
N MET A 153 3.52 -4.00 -12.09
CA MET A 153 4.88 -4.52 -12.29
C MET A 153 4.82 -5.97 -12.75
N GLU A 154 5.62 -6.32 -13.76
CA GLU A 154 5.74 -7.71 -14.16
C GLU A 154 6.41 -8.53 -13.05
N ARG A 155 5.90 -9.74 -12.82
CA ARG A 155 6.37 -10.64 -11.75
C ARG A 155 7.88 -10.85 -11.75
N ARG A 156 8.52 -10.96 -12.92
CA ARG A 156 9.99 -11.15 -13.05
C ARG A 156 10.81 -9.99 -12.49
N ASN A 157 10.22 -8.80 -12.37
CA ASN A 157 10.86 -7.59 -11.84
C ASN A 157 10.65 -7.44 -10.32
N ILE A 158 9.89 -8.35 -9.70
CA ILE A 158 9.59 -8.35 -8.26
C ILE A 158 10.38 -9.48 -7.59
N VAL A 159 11.12 -9.15 -6.53
CA VAL A 159 11.74 -10.17 -5.67
C VAL A 159 10.63 -10.95 -4.96
N GLN A 160 10.63 -12.27 -5.17
CA GLN A 160 9.55 -13.14 -4.71
C GLN A 160 9.79 -13.56 -3.26
N LEU A 161 8.76 -13.48 -2.42
CA LEU A 161 8.70 -14.26 -1.19
C LEU A 161 8.74 -15.75 -1.54
N ALA A 162 9.36 -16.56 -0.68
CA ALA A 162 9.36 -18.01 -0.83
C ALA A 162 7.94 -18.59 -0.83
N GLN A 163 7.05 -18.01 -0.03
CA GLN A 163 5.62 -18.32 0.04
C GLN A 163 4.82 -17.07 0.41
N PRO A 164 3.54 -16.95 0.01
CA PRO A 164 2.65 -15.92 0.52
C PRO A 164 2.55 -15.99 2.04
N LEU A 165 2.53 -14.83 2.70
CA LEU A 165 2.29 -14.75 4.14
C LEU A 165 0.80 -14.64 4.38
N VAL A 166 0.25 -15.48 5.25
CA VAL A 166 -1.16 -15.45 5.62
C VAL A 166 -1.26 -15.33 7.13
N LEU A 167 -2.02 -14.33 7.59
CA LEU A 167 -2.30 -14.05 8.99
C LEU A 167 -3.81 -14.15 9.19
N GLU A 168 -4.22 -14.80 10.28
CA GLU A 168 -5.63 -14.98 10.60
C GLU A 168 -5.92 -14.54 12.02
N ASP A 169 -6.98 -13.74 12.18
CA ASP A 169 -7.49 -13.31 13.48
C ASP A 169 -8.99 -13.51 13.58
N GLN A 170 -9.45 -13.79 14.79
CA GLN A 170 -10.87 -13.74 15.12
C GLN A 170 -11.20 -12.40 15.75
N VAL A 171 -12.28 -11.78 15.28
CA VAL A 171 -12.78 -10.53 15.84
C VAL A 171 -14.26 -10.63 16.18
N GLN A 172 -14.63 -9.92 17.23
CA GLN A 172 -16.00 -9.66 17.62
C GLN A 172 -16.21 -8.15 17.62
N LEU A 173 -17.46 -7.75 17.43
CA LEU A 173 -17.82 -6.34 17.43
C LEU A 173 -17.70 -5.83 18.86
N ARG A 174 -17.03 -4.68 19.02
CA ARG A 174 -17.07 -3.92 20.28
C ARG A 174 -18.29 -2.98 20.26
#